data_AF-A0A6I2UF22-F1
#
_entry.id   AF-A0A6I2UF22-F1
#
_cell.length_a   1.000
_cell.length_b   1.000
_cell.length_c   1.000
_cell.angle_alpha   90.00
_cell.angle_beta   90.00
_cell.angle_gamma   90.00
#
_symmetry.space_group_name_H-M   'P 1'
#
loop_
_entity.id
_entity.type
_entity.pdbx_description
1 polymer ?
#
loop_
_entity_poly.entity_id
_entity_poly.type
_entity_poly.pdbx_seq_one_letter_code
_entity_poly.pdbx_strand_id
1 'polypeptide(L)'
;MKQTIEERIKALRLQIMIHSIIYYEMDNNIISDAEWSKRAMELVELQRKYPSVSTVFDEAFKDFDGSTGFHLLRYADDRARGKAKYLLRIEGKLRE
;
A
#
# COMPACT_ATOMS: atom_id res chain seq x y z
N MET A 1 -20.67 -10.96 3.80
CA MET A 1 -20.72 -9.58 4.32
C MET A 1 -20.12 -8.64 3.27
N LYS A 2 -20.72 -7.48 3.02
CA LYS A 2 -20.13 -6.47 2.11
C LYS A 2 -19.11 -5.66 2.91
N GLN A 3 -17.90 -5.49 2.37
CA GLN A 3 -16.85 -4.66 2.94
C GLN A 3 -17.32 -3.19 2.99
N THR A 4 -17.02 -2.47 4.08
CA THR A 4 -17.30 -1.03 4.19
C THR A 4 -16.30 -0.21 3.37
N ILE A 5 -16.63 1.06 3.08
CA ILE A 5 -15.71 1.98 2.39
C ILE A 5 -14.44 2.20 3.21
N GLU A 6 -14.57 2.33 4.52
CA GLU A 6 -13.44 2.48 5.44
C GLU A 6 -12.51 1.25 5.40
N GLU A 7 -13.08 0.04 5.45
CA GLU A 7 -12.30 -1.19 5.35
C GLU A 7 -11.59 -1.31 4.00
N ARG A 8 -12.20 -0.84 2.91
CA ARG A 8 -11.60 -0.84 1.57
C ARG A 8 -10.44 0.14 1.48
N ILE A 9 -10.61 1.38 1.96
CA ILE A 9 -9.54 2.40 1.99
C ILE A 9 -8.37 1.90 2.84
N LYS A 10 -8.65 1.36 4.03
CA LYS A 10 -7.63 0.76 4.90
C LYS A 10 -6.86 -0.36 4.20
N ALA A 11 -7.56 -1.27 3.52
CA ALA A 11 -6.93 -2.38 2.81
C ALA A 11 -6.03 -1.90 1.66
N LEU A 12 -6.49 -0.92 0.87
CA LEU A 12 -5.72 -0.35 -0.24
C LEU A 12 -4.47 0.38 0.25
N ARG A 13 -4.57 1.21 1.29
CA ARG A 13 -3.40 1.89 1.88
C ARG A 13 -2.35 0.91 2.38
N LEU A 14 -2.76 -0.16 3.07
CA LEU A 14 -1.86 -1.22 3.51
C LEU A 14 -1.17 -1.90 2.33
N GLN A 15 -1.93 -2.27 1.30
CA GLN A 15 -1.39 -2.92 0.11
C GLN A 15 -0.38 -2.01 -0.60
N ILE A 16 -0.74 -0.76 -0.87
CA ILE A 16 0.13 0.21 -1.54
C ILE A 16 1.42 0.39 -0.73
N MET A 17 1.32 0.65 0.58
CA MET A 17 2.49 0.77 1.46
C MET A 17 3.41 -0.45 1.39
N ILE A 18 2.84 -1.65 1.56
CA ILE A 18 3.61 -2.90 1.59
C ILE A 18 4.26 -3.18 0.23
N HIS A 19 3.54 -3.01 -0.88
CA HIS A 19 4.10 -3.25 -2.21
C HIS A 19 5.14 -2.19 -2.59
N SER A 20 5.00 -0.95 -2.11
CA SER A 20 6.02 0.08 -2.31
C SER A 20 7.29 -0.21 -1.53
N ILE A 21 7.20 -0.74 -0.30
CA ILE A 21 8.37 -1.25 0.43
C ILE A 21 9.04 -2.37 -0.35
N ILE A 22 8.27 -3.36 -0.81
CA ILE A 22 8.79 -4.50 -1.57
C ILE A 22 9.52 -4.03 -2.85
N TYR A 23 8.94 -3.07 -3.57
CA TYR A 23 9.51 -2.54 -4.81
C TYR A 23 10.79 -1.73 -4.58
N TYR A 24 10.74 -0.74 -3.69
CA TYR A 24 11.83 0.24 -3.57
C TYR A 24 12.92 -0.14 -2.54
N GLU A 25 12.58 -0.83 -1.44
CA GLU A 25 13.56 -1.21 -0.42
C GLU A 25 14.12 -2.62 -0.63
N MET A 26 13.38 -3.51 -1.29
CA MET A 26 13.72 -4.94 -1.39
C MET A 26 14.01 -5.40 -2.82
N ASP A 27 13.99 -4.49 -3.80
CA ASP A 27 14.23 -4.75 -5.23
C ASP A 27 13.46 -5.98 -5.74
N ASN A 28 12.18 -6.06 -5.39
CA ASN A 28 11.33 -7.20 -5.69
C ASN A 28 9.90 -6.76 -6.02
N ASN A 29 9.08 -7.67 -6.54
CA ASN A 29 7.69 -7.41 -6.82
C ASN A 29 6.86 -8.69 -6.67
N ILE A 30 5.72 -8.60 -5.99
CA ILE A 30 4.77 -9.72 -5.84
C ILE A 30 3.46 -9.49 -6.62
N ILE A 31 3.26 -8.26 -7.09
CA ILE A 31 2.22 -7.88 -8.05
C ILE A 31 2.87 -7.11 -9.21
N SER A 32 2.18 -7.03 -10.34
CA SER A 32 2.61 -6.21 -11.47
C SER A 32 2.39 -4.72 -11.22
N ASP A 33 3.15 -3.88 -11.93
CA ASP A 33 2.99 -2.42 -11.89
C ASP A 33 1.56 -2.00 -12.29
N ALA A 34 0.94 -2.73 -13.22
CA ALA A 34 -0.44 -2.49 -13.65
C ALA A 34 -1.46 -2.76 -12.52
N GLU A 35 -1.27 -3.85 -11.77
CA GLU A 35 -2.11 -4.15 -10.60
C GLU A 35 -1.91 -3.15 -9.47
N TRP A 36 -0.67 -2.72 -9.23
CA TRP A 36 -0.37 -1.69 -8.26
C TRP A 36 -1.05 -0.36 -8.65
N SER A 37 -0.91 0.05 -9.91
CA SER A 37 -1.49 1.27 -10.45
C SER A 37 -3.02 1.28 -10.36
N LYS A 38 -3.65 0.14 -10.66
CA LYS A 38 -5.11 -0.01 -10.51
C LYS A 38 -5.56 0.23 -9.05
N ARG A 39 -4.84 -0.33 -8.07
CA ARG A 39 -5.15 -0.13 -6.64
C ARG A 39 -4.92 1.31 -6.20
N ALA A 40 -3.84 1.93 -6.69
CA ALA A 40 -3.51 3.31 -6.42
C ALA A 40 -4.60 4.26 -6.93
N MET A 41 -5.02 4.10 -8.18
CA MET A 41 -6.11 4.90 -8.76
C MET A 41 -7.44 4.70 -8.02
N GLU A 42 -7.76 3.46 -7.66
CA GLU A 42 -8.95 3.18 -6.85
C GLU A 42 -8.90 3.90 -5.48
N LEU A 43 -7.75 3.88 -4.81
CA LEU A 43 -7.57 4.58 -3.54
C LEU A 43 -7.78 6.09 -3.71
N VAL A 44 -7.17 6.70 -4.73
CA VAL A 44 -7.29 8.14 -5.01
C VAL A 44 -8.76 8.52 -5.20
N GLU A 45 -9.51 7.75 -5.99
CA GLU A 45 -10.94 7.99 -6.20
C GLU A 45 -11.74 7.90 -4.90
N LEU A 46 -11.46 6.89 -4.05
CA LEU A 46 -12.13 6.69 -2.78
C LEU A 46 -11.80 7.80 -1.78
N GLN A 47 -10.55 8.23 -1.65
CA GLN A 47 -10.17 9.34 -0.77
C GLN A 47 -10.82 10.65 -1.20
N ARG A 48 -10.89 10.91 -2.51
CA ARG A 48 -11.59 12.09 -3.05
C ARG A 48 -13.10 12.04 -2.76
N LYS A 49 -13.71 10.87 -2.87
CA LYS A 49 -15.15 10.70 -2.66
C LYS A 49 -15.54 10.70 -1.18
N TYR A 50 -14.63 10.27 -0.30
CA TYR A 50 -14.86 10.09 1.12
C TYR A 50 -13.73 10.73 1.97
N PRO A 51 -13.52 12.06 1.88
CA PRO A 51 -12.37 12.74 2.51
C PRO A 51 -12.41 12.74 4.04
N SER A 52 -13.57 12.49 4.66
CA SER A 52 -13.72 12.40 6.11
C SER A 52 -13.38 11.02 6.67
N VAL A 53 -13.09 10.03 5.83
CA VAL A 53 -12.76 8.68 6.27
C VAL A 53 -11.28 8.63 6.65
N SER A 54 -11.02 8.63 7.95
CA SER A 54 -9.70 8.46 8.55
C SER A 54 -9.44 6.98 8.84
N THR A 55 -8.25 6.49 8.49
CA THR A 55 -7.83 5.09 8.74
C THR A 55 -6.34 5.02 9.08
N VAL A 56 -5.67 3.92 8.72
CA VAL A 56 -4.22 3.79 8.89
C VAL A 56 -3.48 4.70 7.90
N PHE A 57 -2.32 5.19 8.31
CA PHE A 57 -1.42 6.00 7.49
C PHE A 57 -2.05 7.27 6.90
N ASP A 58 -3.01 7.89 7.58
CA ASP A 58 -3.68 9.12 7.10
C ASP A 58 -2.68 10.17 6.59
N GLU A 59 -1.65 10.46 7.37
CA GLU A 59 -0.66 11.47 7.00
C GLU A 59 0.21 11.06 5.80
N ALA A 60 0.48 9.76 5.64
CA ALA A 60 1.24 9.28 4.50
C ALA A 60 0.46 9.42 3.18
N PHE A 61 -0.87 9.31 3.25
CA PHE A 61 -1.75 9.27 2.08
C PHE A 61 -2.54 10.56 1.84
N LYS A 62 -2.28 11.61 2.62
CA LYS A 62 -2.98 12.90 2.53
C LYS A 62 -2.92 13.52 1.13
N ASP A 63 -1.72 13.56 0.54
CA ASP A 63 -1.46 14.11 -0.79
C ASP A 63 -1.13 13.00 -1.82
N PHE A 64 -1.53 11.76 -1.55
CA PHE A 64 -1.27 10.62 -2.43
C PHE A 64 -2.10 10.75 -3.71
N ASP A 65 -1.43 10.85 -4.86
CA ASP A 65 -2.03 11.02 -6.18
C ASP A 65 -2.02 9.74 -7.03
N GLY A 66 -1.45 8.65 -6.50
CA GLY A 66 -1.35 7.36 -7.18
C GLY A 66 -0.23 7.22 -8.21
N SER A 67 0.63 8.23 -8.37
CA SER A 67 1.73 8.21 -9.36
C SER A 67 2.90 7.33 -8.94
N THR A 68 3.27 7.36 -7.65
CA THR A 68 4.36 6.59 -7.07
C THR A 68 4.12 6.35 -5.59
N GLY A 69 4.62 5.23 -5.07
CA GLY A 69 4.65 4.95 -3.64
C GLY A 69 5.99 5.27 -2.96
N PHE A 70 6.96 5.84 -3.66
CA PHE A 70 8.30 6.10 -3.10
C PHE A 70 8.24 7.02 -1.87
N HIS A 71 7.40 8.06 -1.91
CA HIS A 71 7.26 8.98 -0.79
C HIS A 71 6.70 8.32 0.47
N LEU A 72 5.95 7.21 0.33
CA LEU A 72 5.33 6.49 1.45
C LEU A 72 6.37 5.83 2.37
N LEU A 73 7.56 5.52 1.85
CA LEU A 73 8.63 4.86 2.60
C LEU A 73 9.09 5.67 3.82
N ARG A 74 8.96 7.00 3.77
CA ARG A 74 9.26 7.89 4.92
C ARG A 74 8.32 7.65 6.11
N TYR A 75 7.15 7.07 5.86
CA TYR A 75 6.12 6.76 6.86
C TYR A 75 6.00 5.25 7.14
N ALA A 76 6.77 4.42 6.44
CA ALA A 76 6.78 2.98 6.68
C ALA A 76 7.33 2.70 8.08
N ASP A 77 6.58 1.96 8.89
CA ASP A 77 7.00 1.48 10.20
C ASP A 77 7.59 0.06 10.12
N ASP A 78 8.18 -0.40 11.23
CA ASP A 78 8.76 -1.75 11.31
C ASP A 78 7.74 -2.85 11.08
N ARG A 79 6.46 -2.60 11.40
CA ARG A 79 5.38 -3.56 11.17
C ARG A 79 5.10 -3.72 9.67
N ALA A 80 5.05 -2.63 8.91
CA ALA A 80 4.88 -2.65 7.46
C ALA A 80 6.05 -3.34 6.77
N ARG A 81 7.30 -3.04 7.19
CA ARG A 81 8.50 -3.71 6.66
C ARG A 81 8.54 -5.19 7.02
N GLY A 82 8.19 -5.54 8.25
CA GLY A 82 8.07 -6.93 8.69
C GLY A 82 7.02 -7.70 7.87
N LYS A 83 5.89 -7.05 7.55
CA LYS A 83 4.86 -7.64 6.70
C LYS A 83 5.34 -7.82 5.26
N ALA A 84 6.05 -6.85 4.70
CA ALA A 84 6.69 -6.96 3.38
C ALA A 84 7.64 -8.15 3.30
N LYS A 85 8.56 -8.29 4.27
CA LYS A 85 9.47 -9.45 4.38
C LYS A 85 8.71 -10.77 4.48
N TYR A 86 7.67 -10.81 5.31
CA TYR A 86 6.82 -11.99 5.45
C TYR A 86 6.15 -12.38 4.13
N LEU A 87 5.61 -11.41 3.37
CA LEU A 87 5.02 -11.68 2.07
C LEU A 87 6.04 -12.23 1.08
N LEU A 88 7.25 -11.67 1.02
CA LEU A 88 8.31 -12.21 0.17
C LEU A 88 8.71 -13.64 0.55
N ARG A 89 8.70 -13.97 1.85
CA ARG A 89 8.98 -15.33 2.33
C ARG A 89 7.94 -16.33 1.86
N ILE A 90 6.64 -16.02 1.97
CA ILE A 90 5.57 -16.94 1.54
C ILE A 90 5.51 -17.07 0.01
N GLU A 91 5.94 -16.04 -0.73
CA GLU A 91 6.08 -16.08 -2.20
C GLU A 91 7.36 -16.80 -2.67
N GLY A 92 8.21 -17.26 -1.74
CA GLY A 92 9.49 -17.91 -2.07
C GLY A 92 10.53 -16.96 -2.68
N LYS A 93 10.36 -15.65 -2.51
CA LYS A 93 11.21 -14.60 -3.09
C LYS A 93 12.22 -14.00 -2.11
N LEU A 94 12.13 -14.33 -0.83
CA LEU A 94 13.14 -13.96 0.16
C LEU A 94 14.26 -15.01 0.14
N ARG A 95 15.46 -14.60 -0.28
CA ARG A 95 16.66 -15.45 -0.18
C ARG A 95 17.20 -15.35 1.25
N GLU A 96 17.47 -16.51 1.87
CA GLU A 96 18.16 -16.62 3.17
C GLU A 96 19.63 -16.23 3.06
#